data_AF-A0A1I1XW92-F1
#
_entry.id   AF-A0A1I1XW92-F1
#
_cell.length_a   1.000
_cell.length_b   1.000
_cell.length_c   1.000
_cell.angle_alpha   90.00
_cell.angle_beta   90.00
_cell.angle_gamma   90.00
#
_symmetry.space_group_name_H-M   'P 1'
#
loop_
_entity.id
_entity.type
_entity.pdbx_description
1 polymer ?
#
loop_
_entity_poly.entity_id
_entity_poly.type
_entity_poly.pdbx_seq_one_letter_code
_entity_poly.pdbx_strand_id
1 'polypeptide(L)'
;MKTARTIGKIISIAVVLTSTWLSPAIAQRAPVVQAFDLRVPWQPAPIKVNGQWDLLYELHLDNYSAEPLQPEQLRVIDADNGHILRDYDAAAVRAMLGGPGLSGKKGDTAIAPGAHAVIYLNLGFDAAPTDLHLTHELSAERPDGGAPVQAQGGTLMLHGWPAPVVFSPPLRGGYWVAVYDGSWARGHRRSLYAVNGAVHVPGRFAIDWIKVDAQGRYTKGDPTDPKHWLGYGEEVLAVADGKVAAAMDGMAEPARVDPGKPTRVPLQDATGNYVSLDLGGGRYVFYEHLKTGSITVKPGQAVHRGEVIGRLGYTGETTGPHLHMHVADANLPLDAEGMPYALDRFGWAGSYRSIEDFGGEKAWQPSARVVERQAELPAPLSVLTFAPHPAGFKQVAPAPKQP
;
A
#
# COMPACT_ATOMS: atom_id res chain seq x y z
N MET A 1 -9.39 -113.98 -29.93
CA MET A 1 -8.21 -113.30 -30.50
C MET A 1 -8.66 -112.04 -31.23
N LYS A 2 -8.03 -110.90 -30.91
CA LYS A 2 -8.16 -109.57 -31.57
C LYS A 2 -9.53 -108.88 -31.40
N THR A 3 -9.69 -107.62 -31.02
CA THR A 3 -8.77 -106.51 -30.66
C THR A 3 -9.62 -105.44 -29.97
N ALA A 4 -9.06 -104.76 -28.99
CA ALA A 4 -9.67 -103.71 -28.19
C ALA A 4 -10.00 -102.44 -28.99
N ARG A 5 -10.97 -101.65 -28.50
CA ARG A 5 -10.94 -100.17 -28.53
C ARG A 5 -11.95 -99.58 -27.54
N THR A 6 -11.41 -99.09 -26.42
CA THR A 6 -12.06 -98.23 -25.44
C THR A 6 -12.02 -96.78 -25.96
N ILE A 7 -13.14 -96.06 -25.95
CA ILE A 7 -13.18 -94.61 -26.22
C ILE A 7 -13.79 -93.92 -25.00
N GLY A 8 -12.95 -93.15 -24.30
CA GLY A 8 -13.33 -92.30 -23.18
C GLY A 8 -13.96 -91.00 -23.63
N LYS A 9 -14.91 -90.49 -22.84
CA LYS A 9 -15.45 -89.14 -22.95
C LYS A 9 -14.52 -88.15 -22.23
N ILE A 10 -13.91 -87.24 -22.98
CA ILE A 10 -13.16 -86.09 -22.45
C ILE A 10 -14.14 -84.92 -22.32
N ILE A 11 -14.19 -84.34 -21.13
CA ILE A 11 -14.90 -83.09 -20.80
C ILE A 11 -14.00 -81.93 -21.23
N SER A 12 -14.45 -81.12 -22.19
CA SER A 12 -13.76 -79.88 -22.59
C SER A 12 -14.23 -78.73 -21.71
N ILE A 13 -13.41 -78.31 -20.75
CA ILE A 13 -13.54 -77.03 -20.05
C ILE A 13 -12.72 -76.01 -20.84
N ALA A 14 -13.40 -75.05 -21.47
CA ALA A 14 -12.75 -73.92 -22.13
C ALA A 14 -12.36 -72.89 -21.04
N VAL A 15 -11.08 -72.82 -20.71
CA VAL A 15 -10.51 -71.72 -19.91
C VAL A 15 -10.22 -70.56 -20.86
N VAL A 16 -11.04 -69.50 -20.79
CA VAL A 16 -10.75 -68.23 -21.45
C VAL A 16 -9.73 -67.50 -20.59
N LEU A 17 -8.46 -67.57 -20.98
CA LEU A 17 -7.40 -66.70 -20.47
C LEU A 17 -7.56 -65.30 -21.10
N THR A 18 -8.29 -64.41 -20.44
CA THR A 18 -8.25 -62.98 -20.77
C THR A 18 -6.93 -62.40 -20.25
N SER A 19 -5.94 -62.28 -21.13
CA SER A 19 -4.74 -61.50 -20.89
C SER A 19 -5.12 -60.00 -20.86
N THR A 20 -5.40 -59.47 -19.67
CA THR A 20 -5.48 -58.02 -19.46
C THR A 20 -4.08 -57.44 -19.60
N TRP A 21 -3.76 -56.92 -20.79
CA TRP A 21 -2.65 -56.01 -20.98
C TRP A 21 -2.99 -54.72 -20.22
N LEU A 22 -2.46 -54.58 -19.00
CA LEU A 22 -2.36 -53.28 -18.34
C LEU A 22 -1.34 -52.47 -19.14
N SER A 23 -1.81 -51.74 -20.14
CA SER A 23 -1.02 -50.65 -20.72
C SER A 23 -0.65 -49.71 -19.57
N PRO A 24 0.64 -49.40 -19.33
CA PRO A 24 0.97 -48.36 -18.38
C PRO A 24 0.31 -47.09 -18.90
N ALA A 25 -0.55 -46.47 -18.08
CA ALA A 25 -1.04 -45.14 -18.37
C ALA A 25 0.19 -44.23 -18.45
N ILE A 26 0.61 -43.90 -19.66
CA ILE A 26 1.64 -42.89 -19.88
C ILE A 26 0.98 -41.60 -19.42
N ALA A 27 1.33 -41.14 -18.22
CA ALA A 27 0.95 -39.82 -17.75
C ALA A 27 1.47 -38.82 -18.79
N GLN A 28 0.57 -38.26 -19.58
CA GLN A 28 0.90 -37.23 -20.56
C GLN A 28 1.45 -36.06 -19.76
N ARG A 29 2.76 -35.80 -19.87
CA ARG A 29 3.38 -34.66 -19.20
C ARG A 29 2.66 -33.40 -19.70
N ALA A 30 2.02 -32.69 -18.79
CA ALA A 30 1.47 -31.38 -19.10
C ALA A 30 2.60 -30.51 -19.66
N PRO A 31 2.34 -29.70 -20.71
CA PRO A 31 3.34 -28.81 -21.25
C PRO A 31 3.80 -27.85 -20.16
N VAL A 32 5.12 -27.75 -19.96
CA VAL A 32 5.71 -26.71 -19.11
C VAL A 32 5.74 -25.43 -19.92
N VAL A 33 5.09 -24.38 -19.41
CA VAL A 33 4.95 -23.10 -20.11
C VAL A 33 5.56 -22.00 -19.25
N GLN A 34 6.37 -21.12 -19.84
CA GLN A 34 6.82 -19.92 -19.16
C GLN A 34 5.64 -18.97 -18.93
N ALA A 35 5.57 -18.38 -17.74
CA ALA A 35 4.52 -17.46 -17.30
C ALA A 35 5.16 -16.36 -16.45
N PHE A 36 4.45 -15.90 -15.41
CA PHE A 36 4.98 -14.94 -14.44
C PHE A 36 5.86 -15.61 -13.38
N ASP A 37 6.94 -14.94 -13.00
CA ASP A 37 7.53 -15.09 -11.66
C ASP A 37 6.73 -14.22 -10.68
N LEU A 38 6.32 -14.81 -9.55
CA LEU A 38 5.46 -14.18 -8.55
C LEU A 38 6.24 -14.03 -7.25
N ARG A 39 6.41 -12.79 -6.78
CA ARG A 39 7.20 -12.49 -5.57
C ARG A 39 6.50 -11.49 -4.67
N VAL A 40 6.66 -11.67 -3.37
CA VAL A 40 6.34 -10.63 -2.37
C VAL A 40 7.67 -10.25 -1.72
N PRO A 41 8.32 -9.15 -2.15
CA PRO A 41 9.72 -8.88 -1.86
C PRO A 41 9.97 -8.37 -0.44
N TRP A 42 8.91 -7.95 0.26
CA TRP A 42 8.97 -7.48 1.62
C TRP A 42 8.02 -8.28 2.50
N GLN A 43 8.27 -8.29 3.80
CA GLN A 43 7.44 -9.01 4.76
C GLN A 43 6.33 -8.07 5.26
N PRO A 44 5.03 -8.29 4.95
CA PRO A 44 3.96 -7.37 5.36
C PRO A 44 3.43 -7.59 6.77
N ALA A 45 3.15 -6.50 7.48
CA ALA A 45 2.56 -6.53 8.82
C ALA A 45 1.11 -6.02 8.82
N PRO A 46 0.18 -6.67 9.55
CA PRO A 46 -1.19 -6.19 9.69
C PRO A 46 -1.27 -4.85 10.41
N ILE A 47 -2.20 -3.99 9.98
CA ILE A 47 -2.47 -2.70 10.60
C ILE A 47 -3.97 -2.51 10.76
N LYS A 48 -4.37 -1.82 11.83
CA LYS A 48 -5.77 -1.44 12.01
C LYS A 48 -6.05 -0.13 11.28
N VAL A 49 -7.06 -0.13 10.42
CA VAL A 49 -7.54 1.05 9.68
C VAL A 49 -9.05 1.16 9.89
N ASN A 50 -9.51 2.26 10.50
CA ASN A 50 -10.94 2.52 10.73
C ASN A 50 -11.68 1.33 11.38
N GLY A 51 -11.09 0.73 12.42
CA GLY A 51 -11.70 -0.39 13.13
C GLY A 51 -11.43 -1.78 12.54
N GLN A 52 -11.00 -1.88 11.28
CA GLN A 52 -10.76 -3.15 10.58
C GLN A 52 -9.27 -3.47 10.49
N TRP A 53 -8.91 -4.76 10.54
CA TRP A 53 -7.52 -5.18 10.35
C TRP A 53 -7.25 -5.40 8.87
N ASP A 54 -6.26 -4.71 8.34
CA ASP A 54 -5.86 -4.78 6.95
C ASP A 54 -4.44 -5.31 6.83
N LEU A 55 -4.21 -6.19 5.85
CA LEU A 55 -2.88 -6.59 5.39
C LEU A 55 -2.64 -6.00 4.00
N LEU A 56 -1.76 -5.01 3.94
CA LEU A 56 -1.36 -4.33 2.71
C LEU A 56 -0.03 -4.92 2.24
N TYR A 57 0.05 -5.36 1.00
CA TYR A 57 1.30 -5.83 0.39
C TYR A 57 1.25 -5.83 -1.15
N GLU A 58 2.41 -5.99 -1.76
CA GLU A 58 2.62 -5.93 -3.20
C GLU A 58 2.98 -7.32 -3.72
N LEU A 59 2.21 -7.83 -4.69
CA LEU A 59 2.58 -9.01 -5.45
C LEU A 59 3.27 -8.56 -6.75
N HIS A 60 4.58 -8.78 -6.82
CA HIS A 60 5.42 -8.45 -7.95
C HIS A 60 5.33 -9.55 -9.01
N LEU A 61 5.28 -9.11 -10.27
CA LEU A 61 5.09 -9.92 -11.47
C LEU A 61 6.22 -9.63 -12.44
N ASP A 62 6.99 -10.64 -12.81
CA ASP A 62 7.94 -10.54 -13.92
C ASP A 62 7.52 -11.51 -15.03
N ASN A 63 7.25 -10.99 -16.22
CA ASN A 63 6.85 -11.84 -17.36
C ASN A 63 8.08 -12.50 -18.00
N TYR A 64 8.27 -13.79 -17.75
CA TYR A 64 9.34 -14.59 -18.36
C TYR A 64 8.93 -15.30 -19.65
N SER A 65 7.67 -15.17 -20.09
CA SER A 65 7.22 -15.75 -21.35
C SER A 65 7.69 -14.91 -22.55
N ALA A 66 7.69 -15.53 -23.73
CA ALA A 66 8.03 -14.86 -24.98
C ALA A 66 6.91 -13.93 -25.50
N GLU A 67 5.71 -13.99 -24.91
CA GLU A 67 4.52 -13.28 -25.37
C GLU A 67 3.99 -12.32 -24.29
N PRO A 68 3.23 -11.29 -24.65
CA PRO A 68 2.49 -10.50 -23.67
C PRO A 68 1.48 -11.37 -22.91
N LEU A 69 1.35 -11.15 -21.60
CA LEU A 69 0.41 -11.86 -20.74
C LEU A 69 -0.55 -10.88 -20.09
N GLN A 70 -1.84 -11.15 -20.19
CA GLN A 70 -2.91 -10.33 -19.64
C GLN A 70 -3.47 -11.03 -18.38
N PRO A 71 -3.26 -10.49 -17.17
CA PRO A 71 -3.83 -11.07 -15.95
C PRO A 71 -5.36 -11.13 -15.99
N GLU A 72 -5.93 -12.26 -15.59
CA GLU A 72 -7.39 -12.54 -15.65
C GLU A 72 -8.00 -12.98 -14.32
N GLN A 73 -7.28 -13.70 -13.46
CA GLN A 73 -7.78 -14.08 -12.14
C GLN A 73 -6.63 -14.20 -11.15
N LEU A 74 -6.82 -13.65 -9.95
CA LEU A 74 -5.91 -13.84 -8.83
C LEU A 74 -6.64 -14.47 -7.66
N ARG A 75 -6.13 -15.61 -7.18
CA ARG A 75 -6.54 -16.18 -5.90
C ARG A 75 -5.45 -15.98 -4.86
N VAL A 76 -5.87 -15.55 -3.68
CA VAL A 76 -5.05 -15.53 -2.46
C VAL A 76 -5.49 -16.71 -1.61
N ILE A 77 -4.55 -17.60 -1.30
CA ILE A 77 -4.82 -18.92 -0.74
C ILE A 77 -4.05 -19.07 0.56
N ASP A 78 -4.70 -19.62 1.58
CA ASP A 78 -4.03 -20.17 2.75
C ASP A 78 -3.28 -21.44 2.34
N ALA A 79 -1.95 -21.36 2.31
CA ALA A 79 -1.09 -22.41 1.80
C ALA A 79 -1.07 -23.67 2.70
N ASP A 80 -1.52 -23.57 3.95
CA ASP A 80 -1.53 -24.72 4.87
C ASP A 80 -2.72 -25.66 4.63
N ASN A 81 -3.84 -25.14 4.15
CA ASN A 81 -5.08 -25.89 3.98
C ASN A 81 -5.76 -25.76 2.60
N GLY A 82 -5.22 -24.90 1.72
CA GLY A 82 -5.76 -24.66 0.37
C GLY A 82 -7.03 -23.81 0.32
N HIS A 83 -7.46 -23.22 1.44
CA HIS A 83 -8.65 -22.38 1.48
C HIS A 83 -8.40 -21.07 0.72
N ILE A 84 -9.27 -20.77 -0.24
CA ILE A 84 -9.25 -19.51 -0.99
C ILE A 84 -9.75 -18.39 -0.06
N LEU A 85 -8.83 -17.53 0.37
CA LEU A 85 -9.16 -16.37 1.20
C LEU A 85 -9.79 -15.26 0.37
N ARG A 86 -9.31 -15.06 -0.87
CA ARG A 86 -9.87 -14.12 -1.83
C ARG A 86 -9.76 -14.67 -3.25
N ASP A 87 -10.77 -14.39 -4.06
CA ASP A 87 -10.82 -14.69 -5.49
C ASP A 87 -11.19 -13.40 -6.23
N TYR A 88 -10.23 -12.86 -6.99
CA TYR A 88 -10.37 -11.62 -7.74
C TYR A 88 -10.52 -11.91 -9.22
N ASP A 89 -11.59 -11.37 -9.82
CA ASP A 89 -11.81 -11.43 -11.26
C ASP A 89 -10.88 -10.47 -12.03
N ALA A 90 -10.98 -10.53 -13.36
CA ALA A 90 -10.15 -9.73 -14.26
C ALA A 90 -10.30 -8.22 -14.02
N ALA A 91 -11.51 -7.74 -13.73
CA ALA A 91 -11.74 -6.33 -13.50
C ALA A 91 -11.07 -5.85 -12.20
N ALA A 92 -11.18 -6.64 -11.12
CA ALA A 92 -10.51 -6.36 -9.86
C ALA A 92 -8.99 -6.41 -9.98
N VAL A 93 -8.44 -7.43 -10.64
CA VAL A 93 -6.98 -7.55 -10.86
C VAL A 93 -6.45 -6.35 -11.64
N ARG A 94 -7.13 -5.95 -12.72
CA ARG A 94 -6.75 -4.79 -13.54
C ARG A 94 -6.79 -3.47 -12.74
N ALA A 95 -7.73 -3.30 -11.83
CA ALA A 95 -7.81 -2.11 -10.96
C ALA A 95 -6.68 -2.05 -9.91
N MET A 96 -6.18 -3.21 -9.49
CA MET A 96 -5.06 -3.32 -8.55
C MET A 96 -3.69 -3.27 -9.22
N LEU A 97 -3.62 -3.38 -10.55
CA LEU A 97 -2.37 -3.41 -11.31
C LEU A 97 -1.69 -2.03 -11.37
N GLY A 98 -0.37 -2.02 -11.30
CA GLY A 98 0.47 -0.84 -11.49
C GLY A 98 1.92 -1.24 -11.77
N GLY A 99 2.82 -0.26 -11.74
CA GLY A 99 4.26 -0.49 -11.94
C GLY A 99 4.79 -0.05 -13.32
N PRO A 100 6.13 -0.03 -13.48
CA PRO A 100 6.81 0.62 -14.60
C PRO A 100 6.70 -0.13 -15.94
N GLY A 101 6.39 -1.43 -15.93
CA GLY A 101 6.27 -2.23 -17.14
C GLY A 101 4.90 -2.17 -17.83
N LEU A 102 3.94 -1.40 -17.30
CA LEU A 102 2.65 -1.18 -17.95
C LEU A 102 2.76 -0.05 -18.98
N SER A 103 2.03 -0.18 -20.10
CA SER A 103 2.10 0.80 -21.20
C SER A 103 1.53 2.18 -20.84
N GLY A 104 0.76 2.28 -19.75
CA GLY A 104 0.06 3.49 -19.32
C GLY A 104 -1.14 3.88 -20.20
N LYS A 105 -1.41 3.15 -21.29
CA LYS A 105 -2.61 3.36 -22.11
C LYS A 105 -3.83 2.83 -21.37
N LYS A 106 -4.89 3.63 -21.34
CA LYS A 106 -6.14 3.25 -20.63
C LYS A 106 -6.70 1.95 -21.20
N GLY A 107 -6.88 0.95 -20.33
CA GLY A 107 -7.41 -0.37 -20.68
C GLY A 107 -6.38 -1.36 -21.21
N ASP A 108 -5.13 -0.94 -21.42
CA ASP A 108 -4.04 -1.84 -21.75
C ASP A 108 -3.36 -2.30 -20.45
N THR A 109 -3.57 -3.57 -20.13
CA THR A 109 -3.08 -4.21 -18.90
C THR A 109 -2.27 -5.47 -19.19
N ALA A 110 -1.94 -5.70 -20.47
CA ALA A 110 -1.06 -6.80 -20.85
C ALA A 110 0.38 -6.43 -20.47
N ILE A 111 1.06 -7.38 -19.83
CA ILE A 111 2.44 -7.23 -19.38
C ILE A 111 3.33 -7.81 -20.47
N ALA A 112 4.13 -6.97 -21.13
CA ALA A 112 5.01 -7.39 -22.21
C ALA A 112 6.10 -8.38 -21.74
N PRO A 113 6.71 -9.17 -22.65
CA PRO A 113 7.87 -10.00 -22.34
C PRO A 113 8.98 -9.20 -21.64
N GLY A 114 9.50 -9.72 -20.53
CA GLY A 114 10.55 -9.06 -19.73
C GLY A 114 10.09 -7.82 -18.95
N ALA A 115 8.80 -7.46 -19.01
CA ALA A 115 8.27 -6.34 -18.26
C ALA A 115 7.86 -6.73 -16.83
N HIS A 116 7.91 -5.72 -15.96
CA HIS A 116 7.56 -5.83 -14.54
C HIS A 116 6.23 -5.14 -14.24
N ALA A 117 5.37 -5.79 -13.46
CA ALA A 117 4.16 -5.18 -12.93
C ALA A 117 3.95 -5.56 -11.45
N VAL A 118 3.05 -4.84 -10.79
CA VAL A 118 2.73 -5.06 -9.38
C VAL A 118 1.22 -5.09 -9.22
N ILE A 119 0.70 -6.09 -8.50
CA ILE A 119 -0.67 -6.09 -7.99
C ILE A 119 -0.65 -5.60 -6.54
N TYR A 120 -1.29 -4.47 -6.26
CA TYR A 120 -1.35 -3.86 -4.94
C TYR A 120 -2.56 -4.40 -4.16
N LEU A 121 -2.31 -5.28 -3.18
CA LEU A 121 -3.34 -5.99 -2.43
C LEU A 121 -3.68 -5.30 -1.12
N ASN A 122 -4.95 -5.40 -0.71
CA ASN A 122 -5.40 -5.11 0.64
C ASN A 122 -6.36 -6.23 1.09
N LEU A 123 -5.99 -6.97 2.13
CA LEU A 123 -6.82 -8.03 2.71
C LEU A 123 -7.37 -7.57 4.05
N GLY A 124 -8.69 -7.39 4.12
CA GLY A 124 -9.40 -7.10 5.36
C GLY A 124 -9.69 -8.34 6.21
N PHE A 125 -9.62 -8.20 7.52
CA PHE A 125 -9.88 -9.23 8.53
C PHE A 125 -10.68 -8.66 9.70
N ASP A 126 -11.55 -9.48 10.28
CA ASP A 126 -12.32 -9.10 11.47
C ASP A 126 -11.44 -9.03 12.73
N ALA A 127 -10.35 -9.80 12.76
CA ALA A 127 -9.35 -9.85 13.82
C ALA A 127 -7.94 -9.80 13.24
N ALA A 128 -6.95 -9.39 14.03
CA ALA A 128 -5.56 -9.36 13.60
C ALA A 128 -5.12 -10.77 13.18
N PRO A 129 -4.65 -10.98 11.93
CA PRO A 129 -4.10 -12.27 11.54
C PRO A 129 -2.74 -12.47 12.23
N THR A 130 -2.57 -13.58 12.96
CA THR A 130 -1.36 -13.86 13.74
C THR A 130 -0.46 -14.92 13.10
N ASP A 131 -1.06 -15.89 12.41
CA ASP A 131 -0.41 -17.01 11.76
C ASP A 131 -1.09 -17.24 10.41
N LEU A 132 -0.52 -16.70 9.35
CA LEU A 132 -1.10 -16.78 8.01
C LEU A 132 -0.03 -17.13 7.00
N HIS A 133 -0.15 -18.30 6.39
CA HIS A 133 0.71 -18.75 5.32
C HIS A 133 0.00 -18.49 4.00
N LEU A 134 0.45 -17.50 3.23
CA LEU A 134 -0.20 -17.12 1.97
C LEU A 134 0.57 -17.68 0.78
N THR A 135 -0.15 -18.09 -0.25
CA THR A 135 0.35 -18.28 -1.61
C THR A 135 -0.67 -17.70 -2.61
N HIS A 136 -0.24 -17.51 -3.85
CA HIS A 136 -1.03 -16.86 -4.89
C HIS A 136 -1.12 -17.74 -6.13
N GLU A 137 -2.30 -17.85 -6.70
CA GLU A 137 -2.50 -18.40 -8.05
C GLU A 137 -2.96 -17.28 -8.98
N LEU A 138 -2.18 -17.02 -10.03
CA LEU A 138 -2.48 -16.03 -11.05
C LEU A 138 -2.71 -16.72 -12.39
N SER A 139 -3.88 -16.54 -12.98
CA SER A 139 -4.14 -16.92 -14.37
C SER A 139 -3.97 -15.72 -15.30
N ALA A 140 -3.52 -15.99 -16.51
CA ALA A 140 -3.35 -14.97 -17.54
C ALA A 140 -3.71 -15.51 -18.93
N GLU A 141 -4.32 -14.65 -19.74
CA GLU A 141 -4.57 -14.90 -21.14
C GLU A 141 -3.45 -14.36 -22.02
N ARG A 142 -3.33 -14.94 -23.22
CA ARG A 142 -2.46 -14.42 -24.27
C ARG A 142 -3.30 -13.60 -25.24
N PRO A 143 -2.96 -12.32 -25.50
CA PRO A 143 -3.74 -11.48 -26.40
C PRO A 143 -3.86 -12.00 -27.84
N ASP A 144 -2.97 -12.90 -28.26
CA ASP A 144 -3.01 -13.57 -29.57
C ASP A 144 -4.02 -14.72 -29.65
N GLY A 145 -4.72 -15.04 -28.55
CA GLY A 145 -5.67 -16.15 -28.45
C GLY A 145 -5.02 -17.51 -28.19
N GLY A 146 -3.72 -17.56 -27.86
CA GLY A 146 -3.05 -18.77 -27.41
C GLY A 146 -3.60 -19.29 -26.08
N ALA A 147 -3.23 -20.53 -25.72
CA ALA A 147 -3.70 -21.16 -24.49
C ALA A 147 -3.35 -20.31 -23.24
N PRO A 148 -4.28 -20.18 -22.28
CA PRO A 148 -4.02 -19.43 -21.05
C PRO A 148 -2.90 -20.07 -20.25
N VAL A 149 -2.24 -19.26 -19.43
CA VAL A 149 -1.17 -19.70 -18.54
C VAL A 149 -1.58 -19.48 -17.08
N GLN A 150 -0.95 -20.23 -16.19
CA GLN A 150 -1.09 -20.06 -14.75
C GLN A 150 0.29 -20.01 -14.10
N ALA A 151 0.40 -19.23 -13.04
CA ALA A 151 1.57 -19.17 -12.18
C ALA A 151 1.11 -19.28 -10.72
N GLN A 152 1.87 -20.03 -9.92
CA GLN A 152 1.68 -20.09 -8.48
C GLN A 152 2.97 -19.67 -7.78
N GLY A 153 2.87 -18.82 -6.76
CA GLY A 153 4.04 -18.30 -6.07
C GLY A 153 3.73 -17.14 -5.12
N GLY A 154 4.74 -16.29 -4.88
CA GLY A 154 4.63 -15.20 -3.91
C GLY A 154 4.32 -15.70 -2.50
N THR A 155 4.83 -16.88 -2.15
CA THR A 155 4.53 -17.51 -0.86
C THR A 155 5.19 -16.74 0.28
N LEU A 156 4.44 -16.40 1.31
CA LEU A 156 4.93 -15.71 2.49
C LEU A 156 4.27 -16.24 3.75
N MET A 157 5.04 -16.26 4.84
CA MET A 157 4.55 -16.66 6.15
C MET A 157 4.47 -15.42 7.04
N LEU A 158 3.26 -15.13 7.50
CA LEU A 158 3.00 -14.15 8.55
C LEU A 158 3.11 -14.85 9.90
N HIS A 159 4.17 -14.57 10.64
CA HIS A 159 4.31 -14.99 12.03
C HIS A 159 5.15 -13.98 12.82
N GLY A 160 4.81 -13.79 14.11
CA GLY A 160 5.70 -13.12 15.07
C GLY A 160 5.99 -11.64 14.80
N TRP A 161 5.11 -10.95 14.09
CA TRP A 161 5.30 -9.55 13.72
C TRP A 161 5.34 -8.64 14.93
N PRO A 162 6.27 -7.66 14.95
CA PRO A 162 6.17 -6.60 15.94
C PRO A 162 4.88 -5.81 15.69
N ALA A 163 4.17 -5.48 16.77
CA ALA A 163 3.04 -4.58 16.70
C ALA A 163 3.45 -3.27 15.99
N PRO A 164 2.55 -2.66 15.19
CA PRO A 164 2.81 -1.36 14.60
C PRO A 164 3.27 -0.35 15.64
N VAL A 165 4.14 0.57 15.24
CA VAL A 165 4.60 1.62 16.14
C VAL A 165 3.44 2.57 16.42
N VAL A 166 3.22 2.90 17.70
CA VAL A 166 2.10 3.74 18.13
C VAL A 166 2.61 5.14 18.50
N PHE A 167 2.05 6.16 17.86
CA PHE A 167 2.61 7.52 17.81
C PHE A 167 1.64 8.60 18.30
N SER A 168 2.13 9.70 18.85
CA SER A 168 1.31 10.92 18.90
C SER A 168 1.03 11.42 17.50
N PRO A 169 -0.06 12.16 17.30
CA PRO A 169 -0.17 13.03 16.14
C PRO A 169 1.09 13.89 15.94
N PRO A 170 1.59 14.05 14.70
CA PRO A 170 2.78 14.85 14.40
C PRO A 170 2.52 16.36 14.43
N LEU A 171 1.25 16.74 14.66
CA LEU A 171 0.73 18.10 14.56
C LEU A 171 -0.27 18.31 15.71
N ARG A 172 -0.63 19.57 15.99
CA ARG A 172 -1.53 19.93 17.11
C ARG A 172 -2.67 20.84 16.66
N GLY A 173 -3.82 20.69 17.33
CA GLY A 173 -5.01 21.50 17.11
C GLY A 173 -5.58 21.45 15.69
N GLY A 174 -6.69 22.14 15.45
CA GLY A 174 -7.29 22.30 14.11
C GLY A 174 -7.88 21.02 13.51
N TYR A 175 -8.23 21.11 12.21
CA TYR A 175 -8.66 19.98 11.39
C TYR A 175 -7.55 19.61 10.40
N TRP A 176 -7.18 18.34 10.37
CA TRP A 176 -6.14 17.82 9.50
C TRP A 176 -6.68 16.67 8.67
N VAL A 177 -6.38 16.68 7.37
CA VAL A 177 -6.79 15.62 6.46
C VAL A 177 -5.63 14.64 6.30
N ALA A 178 -5.91 13.35 6.47
CA ALA A 178 -4.98 12.28 6.14
C ALA A 178 -5.03 12.00 4.64
N VAL A 179 -4.20 12.66 3.84
CA VAL A 179 -4.22 12.55 2.38
C VAL A 179 -3.30 11.41 1.96
N TYR A 180 -3.92 10.26 1.69
CA TYR A 180 -3.31 9.09 1.07
C TYR A 180 -4.42 8.16 0.60
N ASP A 181 -4.13 7.25 -0.34
CA ASP A 181 -4.99 6.10 -0.65
C ASP A 181 -4.15 5.05 -1.40
N GLY A 182 -4.28 3.77 -1.02
CA GLY A 182 -3.53 2.68 -1.65
C GLY A 182 -3.93 2.38 -3.10
N SER A 183 -5.11 2.86 -3.53
CA SER A 183 -5.62 2.68 -4.89
C SER A 183 -5.10 3.72 -5.88
N TRP A 184 -4.55 4.84 -5.43
CA TRP A 184 -4.14 5.92 -6.32
C TRP A 184 -2.92 5.53 -7.14
N ALA A 185 -3.05 5.62 -8.47
CA ALA A 185 -1.98 5.30 -9.42
C ALA A 185 -0.69 6.10 -9.22
N ARG A 186 -0.78 7.30 -8.62
CA ARG A 186 0.34 8.18 -8.27
C ARG A 186 0.40 8.48 -6.76
N GLY A 187 -0.15 7.59 -5.93
CA GLY A 187 -0.06 7.71 -4.47
C GLY A 187 1.24 7.12 -3.93
N HIS A 188 1.59 7.47 -2.70
CA HIS A 188 2.86 7.08 -2.06
C HIS A 188 3.15 5.56 -2.13
N ARG A 189 2.13 4.73 -1.90
CA ARG A 189 2.24 3.26 -1.95
C ARG A 189 2.60 2.72 -3.33
N ARG A 190 2.27 3.45 -4.41
CA ARG A 190 2.53 3.04 -5.79
C ARG A 190 3.76 3.73 -6.40
N SER A 191 4.54 4.44 -5.59
CA SER A 191 5.82 5.05 -5.98
C SER A 191 6.97 4.09 -5.66
N LEU A 192 7.38 3.31 -6.64
CA LEU A 192 8.54 2.41 -6.55
C LEU A 192 9.83 3.20 -6.77
N TYR A 193 10.80 3.06 -5.87
CA TYR A 193 12.12 3.67 -6.00
C TYR A 193 13.18 2.59 -6.24
N ALA A 194 13.83 2.64 -7.41
CA ALA A 194 14.95 1.77 -7.74
C ALA A 194 16.27 2.50 -7.45
N VAL A 195 16.78 2.36 -6.23
CA VAL A 195 17.98 3.04 -5.75
C VAL A 195 18.99 1.99 -5.26
N ASN A 196 20.28 2.22 -5.51
CA ASN A 196 21.37 1.32 -5.11
C ASN A 196 21.20 -0.17 -5.52
N GLY A 197 20.48 -0.43 -6.62
CA GLY A 197 20.27 -1.78 -7.16
C GLY A 197 19.11 -2.57 -6.55
N ALA A 198 18.31 -1.96 -5.67
CA ALA A 198 17.11 -2.56 -5.09
C ALA A 198 15.89 -1.67 -5.36
N VAL A 199 14.70 -2.27 -5.32
CA VAL A 199 13.42 -1.56 -5.45
C VAL A 199 12.74 -1.55 -4.10
N HIS A 200 12.39 -0.37 -3.60
CA HIS A 200 11.73 -0.18 -2.31
C HIS A 200 10.49 0.72 -2.43
N VAL A 201 9.61 0.67 -1.43
CA VAL A 201 8.45 1.56 -1.30
C VAL A 201 8.49 2.28 0.06
N PRO A 202 9.27 3.36 0.20
CA PRO A 202 9.38 4.10 1.46
C PRO A 202 8.03 4.65 1.92
N GLY A 203 7.25 5.16 0.96
CA GLY A 203 5.94 5.76 1.20
C GLY A 203 4.78 4.79 1.40
N ARG A 204 5.01 3.50 1.66
CA ARG A 204 3.95 2.47 1.71
C ARG A 204 2.79 2.83 2.65
N PHE A 205 3.11 3.44 3.79
CA PHE A 205 2.16 3.92 4.80
C PHE A 205 2.25 5.44 5.02
N ALA A 206 2.82 6.17 4.06
CA ALA A 206 2.95 7.62 4.19
C ALA A 206 1.60 8.31 4.23
N ILE A 207 1.53 9.39 5.00
CA ILE A 207 0.39 10.31 5.02
C ILE A 207 0.90 11.72 4.75
N ASP A 208 0.27 12.39 3.79
CA ASP A 208 0.37 13.83 3.64
C ASP A 208 -0.70 14.49 4.52
N TRP A 209 -0.25 15.24 5.53
CA TRP A 209 -1.13 15.96 6.44
C TRP A 209 -1.38 17.38 5.94
N ILE A 210 -2.64 17.66 5.61
CA ILE A 210 -3.06 19.00 5.14
C ILE A 210 -4.08 19.60 6.10
N LYS A 211 -3.82 20.82 6.57
CA LYS A 211 -4.72 21.54 7.47
C LYS A 211 -5.89 22.11 6.67
N VAL A 212 -7.11 21.93 7.21
CA VAL A 212 -8.33 22.52 6.66
C VAL A 212 -9.10 23.28 7.73
N ASP A 213 -10.01 24.14 7.29
CA ASP A 213 -11.04 24.70 8.17
C ASP A 213 -12.31 23.83 8.20
N ALA A 214 -13.30 24.26 8.98
CA ALA A 214 -14.58 23.56 9.10
C ALA A 214 -15.41 23.54 7.80
N GLN A 215 -15.03 24.34 6.79
CA GLN A 215 -15.64 24.34 5.46
C GLN A 215 -14.83 23.48 4.47
N GLY A 216 -13.69 22.92 4.89
CA GLY A 216 -12.83 22.10 4.05
C GLY A 216 -11.83 22.87 3.19
N ARG A 217 -11.66 24.18 3.44
CA ARG A 217 -10.66 24.98 2.73
C ARG A 217 -9.29 24.77 3.36
N TYR A 218 -8.26 24.58 2.56
CA TYR A 218 -6.86 24.54 3.02
C TYR A 218 -6.12 25.88 2.87
N THR A 219 -6.74 26.87 2.24
CA THR A 219 -6.23 28.24 2.16
C THR A 219 -7.24 29.28 2.63
N LYS A 220 -6.72 30.42 3.06
CA LYS A 220 -7.45 31.67 3.33
C LYS A 220 -6.86 32.79 2.47
N GLY A 221 -7.23 32.82 1.20
CA GLY A 221 -6.77 33.83 0.23
C GLY A 221 -6.20 33.19 -1.03
N ASP A 222 -5.27 33.90 -1.68
CA ASP A 222 -4.59 33.46 -2.89
C ASP A 222 -3.78 32.17 -2.63
N PRO A 223 -4.14 31.03 -3.25
CA PRO A 223 -3.45 29.76 -3.04
C PRO A 223 -2.04 29.70 -3.63
N THR A 224 -1.62 30.71 -4.42
CA THR A 224 -0.24 30.81 -4.92
C THR A 224 0.73 31.40 -3.90
N ASP A 225 0.23 32.05 -2.85
CA ASP A 225 1.05 32.52 -1.73
C ASP A 225 1.03 31.46 -0.60
N PRO A 226 2.17 30.84 -0.26
CA PRO A 226 2.23 29.84 0.81
C PRO A 226 1.72 30.35 2.15
N LYS A 227 1.79 31.67 2.43
CA LYS A 227 1.32 32.26 3.69
C LYS A 227 -0.21 32.21 3.84
N HIS A 228 -0.94 32.01 2.75
CA HIS A 228 -2.39 31.82 2.83
C HIS A 228 -2.79 30.37 3.09
N TRP A 229 -1.87 29.41 3.06
CA TRP A 229 -2.16 28.02 3.41
C TRP A 229 -2.28 27.87 4.92
N LEU A 230 -3.35 27.22 5.37
CA LEU A 230 -3.66 27.09 6.79
C LEU A 230 -2.59 26.30 7.56
N GLY A 231 -1.95 25.32 6.90
CA GLY A 231 -0.91 24.48 7.50
C GLY A 231 0.49 25.11 7.49
N TYR A 232 0.73 26.12 6.65
CA TYR A 232 2.09 26.65 6.46
C TYR A 232 2.64 27.29 7.74
N GLY A 233 3.80 26.84 8.18
CA GLY A 233 4.48 27.33 9.39
C GLY A 233 3.98 26.73 10.71
N GLU A 234 3.00 25.81 10.67
CA GLU A 234 2.56 25.06 11.86
C GLU A 234 3.70 24.23 12.46
N GLU A 235 3.66 24.03 13.78
CA GLU A 235 4.68 23.26 14.49
C GLU A 235 4.59 21.78 14.12
N VAL A 236 5.72 21.19 13.73
CA VAL A 236 5.87 19.75 13.52
C VAL A 236 6.50 19.13 14.76
N LEU A 237 5.89 18.04 15.22
CA LEU A 237 6.17 17.44 16.52
C LEU A 237 6.83 16.07 16.37
N ALA A 238 7.81 15.78 17.22
CA ALA A 238 8.30 14.43 17.41
C ALA A 238 7.15 13.52 17.88
N VAL A 239 6.92 12.41 17.17
CA VAL A 239 5.75 11.53 17.40
C VAL A 239 5.98 10.52 18.51
N ALA A 240 7.23 10.37 18.93
CA ALA A 240 7.71 9.49 19.97
C ALA A 240 9.01 10.05 20.54
N ASP A 241 9.42 9.53 21.70
CA ASP A 241 10.80 9.70 22.16
C ASP A 241 11.75 9.01 21.17
N GLY A 242 12.89 9.62 20.91
CA GLY A 242 13.85 9.08 19.95
C GLY A 242 15.10 9.91 19.84
N LYS A 243 15.96 9.54 18.89
CA LYS A 243 17.19 10.27 18.58
C LYS A 243 17.12 10.77 17.15
N VAL A 244 17.48 12.02 16.92
CA VAL A 244 17.56 12.57 15.55
C VAL A 244 18.65 11.82 14.79
N ALA A 245 18.26 11.08 13.76
CA ALA A 245 19.16 10.31 12.91
C ALA A 245 19.77 11.19 11.82
N ALA A 246 18.94 12.01 11.17
CA ALA A 246 19.36 13.02 10.21
C ALA A 246 18.48 14.28 10.32
N ALA A 247 19.05 15.41 9.90
CA ALA A 247 18.34 16.66 9.73
C ALA A 247 18.95 17.39 8.53
N MET A 248 18.13 17.69 7.52
CA MET A 248 18.50 18.44 6.34
C MET A 248 17.70 19.74 6.33
N ASP A 249 18.41 20.87 6.39
CA ASP A 249 17.83 22.22 6.28
C ASP A 249 18.61 23.03 5.23
N GLY A 250 18.08 24.19 4.86
CA GLY A 250 18.72 25.15 3.96
C GLY A 250 18.32 25.01 2.50
N MET A 251 17.53 24.00 2.13
CA MET A 251 16.86 23.99 0.82
C MET A 251 15.85 25.13 0.78
N ALA A 252 15.89 25.93 -0.28
CA ALA A 252 14.99 27.06 -0.46
C ALA A 252 13.58 26.59 -0.86
N GLU A 253 12.56 27.20 -0.25
CA GLU A 253 11.20 27.13 -0.77
C GLU A 253 11.10 27.97 -2.04
N PRO A 254 10.33 27.54 -3.05
CA PRO A 254 9.90 28.42 -4.12
C PRO A 254 9.24 29.69 -3.56
N ALA A 255 9.21 30.78 -4.35
CA ALA A 255 8.53 31.99 -3.91
C ALA A 255 6.99 31.88 -3.95
N ARG A 256 6.48 30.96 -4.78
CA ARG A 256 5.04 30.74 -5.00
C ARG A 256 4.75 29.25 -5.15
N VAL A 257 3.54 28.88 -4.80
CA VAL A 257 2.94 27.58 -5.10
C VAL A 257 2.31 27.63 -6.50
N ASP A 258 2.43 26.58 -7.30
CA ASP A 258 1.63 26.36 -8.53
C ASP A 258 0.55 25.31 -8.19
N PRO A 259 -0.68 25.73 -7.80
CA PRO A 259 -1.68 24.81 -7.28
C PRO A 259 -1.99 23.67 -8.26
N GLY A 260 -1.91 22.43 -7.77
CA GLY A 260 -2.18 21.24 -8.57
C GLY A 260 -1.01 20.80 -9.46
N LYS A 261 0.14 21.49 -9.42
CA LYS A 261 1.37 21.03 -10.07
C LYS A 261 2.49 20.85 -9.04
N PRO A 262 3.10 19.67 -8.96
CA PRO A 262 4.23 19.48 -8.08
C PRO A 262 5.43 20.29 -8.56
N THR A 263 6.18 20.86 -7.63
CA THR A 263 7.56 21.27 -7.87
C THR A 263 8.35 20.06 -8.40
N ARG A 264 9.25 20.30 -9.34
CA ARG A 264 10.12 19.25 -9.89
C ARG A 264 11.55 19.55 -9.49
N VAL A 265 12.15 18.61 -8.77
CA VAL A 265 13.54 18.68 -8.30
C VAL A 265 14.25 17.37 -8.65
N PRO A 266 15.59 17.34 -8.65
CA PRO A 266 16.33 16.08 -8.73
C PRO A 266 15.88 15.09 -7.64
N LEU A 267 15.97 13.79 -7.92
CA LEU A 267 15.48 12.74 -7.00
C LEU A 267 16.10 12.88 -5.59
N GLN A 268 17.39 13.19 -5.50
CA GLN A 268 18.08 13.36 -4.22
C GLN A 268 17.54 14.53 -3.36
N ASP A 269 16.80 15.45 -3.98
CA ASP A 269 16.22 16.64 -3.35
C ASP A 269 14.71 16.48 -3.08
N ALA A 270 14.10 15.35 -3.46
CA ALA A 270 12.64 15.17 -3.45
C ALA A 270 12.04 15.34 -2.04
N THR A 271 12.73 14.91 -0.99
CA THR A 271 12.30 15.01 0.41
C THR A 271 12.24 16.45 0.92
N GLY A 272 12.92 17.38 0.24
CA GLY A 272 13.12 18.73 0.73
C GLY A 272 13.96 18.79 2.00
N ASN A 273 13.71 19.80 2.83
CA ASN A 273 14.20 19.81 4.20
C ASN A 273 13.43 18.78 5.00
N TYR A 274 14.13 17.99 5.80
CA TYR A 274 13.52 16.93 6.59
C TYR A 274 14.24 16.70 7.91
N VAL A 275 13.54 16.04 8.83
CA VAL A 275 14.10 15.44 10.04
C VAL A 275 13.77 13.96 10.00
N SER A 276 14.71 13.11 10.40
CA SER A 276 14.44 11.70 10.68
C SER A 276 14.76 11.35 12.12
N LEU A 277 13.88 10.57 12.76
CA LEU A 277 14.03 10.10 14.14
C LEU A 277 14.29 8.59 14.15
N ASP A 278 15.37 8.16 14.78
CA ASP A 278 15.65 6.77 15.13
C ASP A 278 14.91 6.40 16.42
N LEU A 279 14.04 5.40 16.34
CA LEU A 279 13.28 4.85 17.46
C LEU A 279 13.91 3.58 18.04
N GLY A 280 15.03 3.11 17.48
CA GLY A 280 15.63 1.82 17.73
C GLY A 280 14.92 0.67 16.99
N GLY A 281 15.61 -0.46 16.89
CA GLY A 281 15.07 -1.68 16.26
C GLY A 281 14.82 -1.56 14.76
N GLY A 282 15.59 -0.70 14.07
CA GLY A 282 15.46 -0.47 12.62
C GLY A 282 14.16 0.23 12.27
N ARG A 283 13.80 1.30 12.98
CA ARG A 283 12.57 2.07 12.74
C ARG A 283 12.89 3.55 12.74
N TYR A 284 12.63 4.19 11.60
CA TYR A 284 12.91 5.60 11.36
C TYR A 284 11.63 6.32 10.97
N VAL A 285 11.33 7.44 11.65
CA VAL A 285 10.22 8.32 11.29
C VAL A 285 10.76 9.49 10.48
N PHE A 286 10.21 9.75 9.31
CA PHE A 286 10.58 10.87 8.45
C PHE A 286 9.51 11.97 8.49
N TYR A 287 9.97 13.21 8.55
CA TYR A 287 9.17 14.43 8.49
C TYR A 287 9.71 15.29 7.36
N GLU A 288 9.02 15.33 6.22
CA GLU A 288 9.52 15.92 4.98
C GLU A 288 8.81 17.23 4.64
N HIS A 289 9.34 17.91 3.61
CA HIS A 289 8.86 19.20 3.12
C HIS A 289 8.87 20.32 4.18
N LEU A 290 9.80 20.26 5.14
CA LEU A 290 9.89 21.25 6.21
C LEU A 290 10.28 22.64 5.69
N LYS A 291 9.85 23.66 6.42
CA LYS A 291 10.09 25.06 6.06
C LYS A 291 11.58 25.40 6.20
N THR A 292 12.14 26.11 5.22
CA THR A 292 13.54 26.55 5.24
C THR A 292 13.88 27.33 6.51
N GLY A 293 14.96 26.93 7.17
CA GLY A 293 15.49 27.57 8.38
C GLY A 293 14.63 27.35 9.62
N SER A 294 13.71 26.38 9.60
CA SER A 294 12.81 26.11 10.72
C SER A 294 13.22 24.93 11.59
N ILE A 295 14.16 24.09 11.14
CA ILE A 295 14.55 22.88 11.86
C ILE A 295 15.38 23.29 13.08
N THR A 296 14.92 22.89 14.26
CA THR A 296 15.49 23.30 15.56
C THR A 296 16.41 22.26 16.18
N VAL A 297 16.47 21.07 15.60
CA VAL A 297 17.17 19.91 16.13
C VAL A 297 18.36 19.51 15.27
N LYS A 298 19.29 18.72 15.82
CA LYS A 298 20.52 18.29 15.13
C LYS A 298 20.73 16.78 15.21
N PRO A 299 21.40 16.16 14.22
CA PRO A 299 21.76 14.75 14.29
C PRO A 299 22.46 14.41 15.61
N GLY A 300 22.02 13.33 16.24
CA GLY A 300 22.51 12.90 17.55
C GLY A 300 21.70 13.37 18.75
N GLN A 301 20.87 14.42 18.60
CA GLN A 301 20.04 14.96 19.68
C GLN A 301 18.94 13.97 20.08
N ALA A 302 18.75 13.77 21.39
CA ALA A 302 17.55 13.11 21.91
C ALA A 302 16.38 14.11 21.90
N VAL A 303 15.22 13.65 21.46
CA VAL A 303 13.98 14.42 21.47
C VAL A 303 12.91 13.68 22.24
N HIS A 304 12.00 14.43 22.85
CA HIS A 304 10.84 13.87 23.52
C HIS A 304 9.60 13.94 22.64
N ARG A 305 8.70 12.98 22.82
CA ARG A 305 7.36 13.00 22.23
C ARG A 305 6.69 14.36 22.47
N GLY A 306 6.20 14.98 21.39
CA GLY A 306 5.55 16.29 21.40
C GLY A 306 6.49 17.50 21.33
N GLU A 307 7.81 17.29 21.35
CA GLU A 307 8.82 18.32 21.14
C GLU A 307 8.74 18.88 19.71
N VAL A 308 8.91 20.19 19.56
CA VAL A 308 8.91 20.86 18.25
C VAL A 308 10.25 20.64 17.58
N ILE A 309 10.25 19.96 16.43
CA ILE A 309 11.44 19.61 15.65
C ILE A 309 11.65 20.50 14.42
N GLY A 310 10.59 21.22 14.02
CA GLY A 310 10.60 22.11 12.86
C GLY A 310 9.24 22.73 12.62
N ARG A 311 9.06 23.32 11.43
CA ARG A 311 7.77 23.84 10.98
C ARG A 311 7.41 23.31 9.61
N LEU A 312 6.11 23.12 9.38
CA LEU A 312 5.55 22.68 8.12
C LEU A 312 5.90 23.73 7.03
N GLY A 313 6.44 23.26 5.92
CA GLY A 313 6.78 24.08 4.77
C GLY A 313 6.30 23.43 3.48
N TYR A 314 7.05 23.63 2.40
CA TYR A 314 6.83 22.98 1.11
C TYR A 314 8.11 22.91 0.27
N THR A 315 9.22 22.50 0.88
CA THR A 315 10.46 22.24 0.15
C THR A 315 10.43 20.87 -0.56
N GLY A 316 11.32 20.65 -1.53
CA GLY A 316 11.42 19.39 -2.26
C GLY A 316 10.42 19.26 -3.41
N GLU A 317 10.03 18.02 -3.74
CA GLU A 317 8.99 17.69 -4.73
C GLU A 317 7.61 17.62 -4.03
N THR A 318 6.81 18.68 -4.17
CA THR A 318 5.55 18.87 -3.44
C THR A 318 4.57 19.72 -4.25
N THR A 319 3.26 19.53 -4.03
CA THR A 319 2.20 20.33 -4.67
C THR A 319 1.81 21.59 -3.88
N GLY A 320 2.34 21.76 -2.66
CA GLY A 320 2.07 22.87 -1.77
C GLY A 320 2.26 22.51 -0.29
N PRO A 321 2.03 23.47 0.63
CA PRO A 321 2.18 23.25 2.07
C PRO A 321 1.43 22.05 2.65
N HIS A 322 2.18 21.02 3.04
CA HIS A 322 1.73 19.85 3.80
C HIS A 322 2.89 19.23 4.58
N LEU A 323 2.59 18.35 5.53
CA LEU A 323 3.61 17.50 6.17
C LEU A 323 3.50 16.09 5.59
N HIS A 324 4.51 15.65 4.85
CA HIS A 324 4.66 14.24 4.51
C HIS A 324 5.33 13.51 5.68
N MET A 325 4.67 12.47 6.20
CA MET A 325 5.21 11.64 7.28
C MET A 325 5.09 10.16 6.96
N HIS A 326 6.18 9.42 7.13
CA HIS A 326 6.19 7.97 7.01
C HIS A 326 7.17 7.34 8.00
N VAL A 327 7.07 6.01 8.15
CA VAL A 327 8.04 5.19 8.88
C VAL A 327 8.71 4.25 7.90
N ALA A 328 10.01 4.05 8.04
CA ALA A 328 10.74 3.04 7.27
C ALA A 328 11.72 2.24 8.13
N ASP A 329 12.22 1.14 7.57
CA ASP A 329 13.11 0.19 8.23
C ASP A 329 14.60 0.60 8.23
N ALA A 330 14.95 1.67 7.52
CA ALA A 330 16.29 2.25 7.49
C ALA A 330 16.24 3.78 7.42
N ASN A 331 17.35 4.44 7.79
CA ASN A 331 17.50 5.90 7.70
C ASN A 331 17.79 6.37 6.25
N LEU A 332 16.96 5.93 5.30
CA LEU A 332 17.08 6.23 3.88
C LEU A 332 15.69 6.60 3.33
N PRO A 333 15.31 7.89 3.28
CA PRO A 333 13.94 8.32 3.03
C PRO A 333 13.38 7.86 1.66
N LEU A 334 14.26 7.60 0.69
CA LEU A 334 13.90 7.16 -0.66
C LEU A 334 14.41 5.76 -1.01
N ASP A 335 15.04 5.05 -0.06
CA ASP A 335 15.71 3.75 -0.30
C ASP A 335 15.56 2.81 0.92
N ALA A 336 14.36 2.75 1.47
CA ALA A 336 13.97 1.91 2.61
C ALA A 336 12.55 1.39 2.44
N GLU A 337 12.17 0.35 3.18
CA GLU A 337 10.82 -0.18 3.15
C GLU A 337 9.90 0.53 4.14
N GLY A 338 8.78 1.05 3.61
CA GLY A 338 7.76 1.70 4.42
C GLY A 338 7.09 0.71 5.38
N MET A 339 7.04 1.08 6.66
CA MET A 339 6.50 0.27 7.75
C MET A 339 5.15 0.81 8.24
N PRO A 340 4.23 -0.06 8.70
CA PRO A 340 2.97 0.39 9.27
C PRO A 340 3.17 1.06 10.63
N TYR A 341 2.34 2.07 10.90
CA TYR A 341 2.25 2.73 12.18
C TYR A 341 0.79 3.07 12.50
N ALA A 342 0.53 3.40 13.76
CA ALA A 342 -0.77 3.81 14.26
C ALA A 342 -0.66 5.12 15.03
N LEU A 343 -1.71 5.94 14.98
CA LEU A 343 -1.84 7.05 15.92
C LEU A 343 -2.42 6.52 17.24
N ASP A 344 -1.84 6.96 18.35
CA ASP A 344 -2.24 6.54 19.68
C ASP A 344 -3.63 7.07 20.02
N ARG A 345 -3.93 8.32 19.63
CA ARG A 345 -5.25 8.93 19.82
C ARG A 345 -5.49 10.09 18.85
N PHE A 346 -6.69 10.14 18.29
CA PHE A 346 -7.17 11.27 17.49
C PHE A 346 -8.70 11.36 17.51
N GLY A 347 -9.24 12.55 17.28
CA GLY A 347 -10.68 12.72 17.09
C GLY A 347 -11.05 12.69 15.62
N TRP A 348 -11.78 11.69 15.15
CA TRP A 348 -12.31 11.65 13.79
C TRP A 348 -13.52 12.58 13.66
N ALA A 349 -13.40 13.58 12.80
CA ALA A 349 -14.42 14.59 12.57
C ALA A 349 -15.29 14.28 11.37
N GLY A 350 -14.81 13.55 10.37
CA GLY A 350 -15.54 13.25 9.12
C GLY A 350 -14.58 12.78 8.02
N SER A 351 -14.98 12.85 6.76
CA SER A 351 -14.13 12.47 5.62
C SER A 351 -14.53 13.15 4.31
N TYR A 352 -13.60 13.21 3.36
CA TYR A 352 -13.96 13.47 1.96
C TYR A 352 -14.40 12.16 1.30
N ARG A 353 -15.25 12.24 0.26
CA ARG A 353 -15.65 11.06 -0.53
C ARG A 353 -14.55 10.58 -1.47
N SER A 354 -13.80 11.53 -2.01
CA SER A 354 -12.73 11.30 -2.97
C SER A 354 -11.78 12.49 -2.98
N ILE A 355 -10.62 12.33 -3.61
CA ILE A 355 -9.61 13.39 -3.71
C ILE A 355 -10.11 14.58 -4.54
N GLU A 356 -11.04 14.36 -5.49
CA GLU A 356 -11.63 15.43 -6.31
C GLU A 356 -12.56 16.35 -5.49
N ASP A 357 -13.05 15.88 -4.35
CA ASP A 357 -13.81 16.72 -3.41
C ASP A 357 -12.88 17.53 -2.49
N PHE A 358 -11.59 17.19 -2.41
CA PHE A 358 -10.60 17.89 -1.58
C PHE A 358 -10.18 19.23 -2.21
N GLY A 359 -10.16 20.30 -1.42
CA GLY A 359 -9.63 21.60 -1.85
C GLY A 359 -10.53 22.52 -2.65
N GLY A 360 -11.70 22.04 -3.07
CA GLY A 360 -12.70 22.87 -3.72
C GLY A 360 -13.63 23.58 -2.74
N GLU A 361 -14.68 24.22 -3.26
CA GLU A 361 -15.79 24.77 -2.45
C GLU A 361 -16.61 23.69 -1.73
N LYS A 362 -16.37 22.42 -2.04
CA LYS A 362 -17.08 21.29 -1.46
C LYS A 362 -16.53 20.98 -0.07
N ALA A 363 -17.40 21.06 0.93
CA ALA A 363 -17.07 20.63 2.28
C ALA A 363 -16.88 19.09 2.32
N TRP A 364 -16.00 18.64 3.21
CA TRP A 364 -15.95 17.26 3.66
C TRP A 364 -17.29 16.87 4.32
N GLN A 365 -17.59 15.58 4.39
CA GLN A 365 -18.77 15.07 5.05
C GLN A 365 -18.53 15.01 6.56
N PRO A 366 -19.18 15.88 7.34
CA PRO A 366 -18.96 15.91 8.78
C PRO A 366 -19.67 14.73 9.45
N SER A 367 -19.01 14.17 10.44
CA SER A 367 -19.65 13.28 11.41
C SER A 367 -20.64 14.07 12.29
N ALA A 368 -21.63 13.36 12.84
CA ALA A 368 -22.57 13.97 13.78
C ALA A 368 -21.90 14.48 15.07
N ARG A 369 -20.77 13.86 15.45
CA ARG A 369 -19.91 14.22 16.59
C ARG A 369 -18.51 13.70 16.32
N VAL A 370 -17.49 14.38 16.86
CA VAL A 370 -16.12 13.85 16.88
C VAL A 370 -16.11 12.51 17.60
N VAL A 371 -15.56 11.49 16.94
CA VAL A 371 -15.38 10.15 17.50
C VAL A 371 -13.91 9.97 17.84
N GLU A 372 -13.61 9.77 19.12
CA GLU A 372 -12.25 9.43 19.53
C GLU A 372 -11.88 8.03 19.04
N ARG A 373 -10.70 7.93 18.44
CA ARG A 373 -10.09 6.70 17.93
C ARG A 373 -8.68 6.60 18.47
N GLN A 374 -8.20 5.37 18.59
CA GLN A 374 -6.92 5.07 19.24
C GLN A 374 -6.28 3.82 18.65
N ALA A 375 -4.95 3.78 18.67
CA ALA A 375 -4.12 2.68 18.19
C ALA A 375 -4.51 2.16 16.80
N GLU A 376 -4.78 3.08 15.87
CA GLU A 376 -5.06 2.76 14.47
C GLU A 376 -4.47 3.80 13.52
N LEU A 377 -4.23 3.38 12.27
CA LEU A 377 -3.98 4.29 11.17
C LEU A 377 -5.32 4.93 10.75
N PRO A 378 -5.42 6.26 10.62
CA PRO A 378 -6.65 6.91 10.17
C PRO A 378 -6.96 6.53 8.74
N ALA A 379 -8.23 6.26 8.38
CA ALA A 379 -8.58 5.95 7.01
C ALA A 379 -8.23 7.08 6.01
N PRO A 380 -7.96 6.73 4.74
CA PRO A 380 -7.81 7.67 3.62
C PRO A 380 -8.82 8.81 3.66
N LEU A 381 -8.34 10.03 3.43
CA LEU A 381 -9.17 11.24 3.31
C LEU A 381 -10.03 11.56 4.55
N SER A 382 -9.72 10.97 5.70
CA SER A 382 -10.35 11.33 6.96
C SER A 382 -9.94 12.73 7.40
N VAL A 383 -10.88 13.46 8.00
CA VAL A 383 -10.64 14.72 8.69
C VAL A 383 -10.55 14.45 10.18
N LEU A 384 -9.41 14.79 10.77
CA LEU A 384 -9.04 14.54 12.15
C LEU A 384 -8.94 15.83 12.94
N THR A 385 -9.08 15.72 14.25
CA THR A 385 -8.71 16.75 15.23
C THR A 385 -7.63 16.20 16.15
N PHE A 386 -6.63 17.03 16.42
CA PHE A 386 -5.57 16.74 17.37
C PHE A 386 -5.70 17.65 18.60
N ALA A 387 -5.14 17.22 19.72
CA ALA A 387 -5.20 17.99 20.96
C ALA A 387 -4.38 19.31 20.86
N PRO A 388 -4.84 20.41 21.48
CA PRO A 388 -6.17 20.58 22.07
C PRO A 388 -7.24 20.64 20.98
N HIS A 389 -8.40 20.00 21.24
CA HIS A 389 -9.49 19.99 20.27
C HIS A 389 -10.04 21.41 20.05
N PRO A 390 -10.43 21.78 18.82
CA PRO A 390 -11.02 23.09 18.54
C PRO A 390 -12.22 23.38 19.46
N ALA A 391 -12.30 24.59 20.02
CA ALA A 391 -13.43 25.01 20.83
C ALA A 391 -14.70 25.11 19.97
N GLY A 392 -15.77 24.42 20.37
CA GLY A 392 -17.07 24.47 19.72
C GLY A 392 -17.11 23.75 18.37
N PHE A 393 -17.31 22.43 18.42
CA PHE A 393 -17.82 21.71 17.25
C PHE A 393 -19.25 22.20 17.01
N LYS A 394 -19.44 23.22 16.18
CA LYS A 394 -20.78 23.53 15.68
C LYS A 394 -21.16 22.36 14.81
N GLN A 395 -22.16 21.60 15.26
CA GLN A 395 -22.83 20.58 14.47
C GLN A 395 -23.08 21.18 13.08
N VAL A 396 -22.36 20.72 12.06
CA VAL A 396 -22.63 21.14 10.69
C VAL A 396 -23.88 20.36 10.30
N ALA A 397 -25.03 20.92 10.66
CA ALA A 397 -26.29 20.40 10.16
C ALA A 397 -26.18 20.35 8.62
N PRO A 398 -26.55 19.23 7.97
CA PRO A 398 -26.56 19.19 6.52
C PRO A 398 -27.40 20.36 6.03
N ALA A 399 -26.85 21.15 5.10
CA ALA A 399 -27.59 22.25 4.49
C ALA A 399 -28.95 21.71 4.01
N PRO A 400 -30.07 22.33 4.41
CA PRO A 400 -31.38 21.86 3.97
C PRO A 400 -31.39 21.84 2.45
N LYS A 401 -31.76 20.70 1.87
CA LYS A 401 -32.03 20.61 0.43
C LYS A 401 -33.05 21.71 0.09
N GLN A 402 -32.68 22.65 -0.77
CA GLN A 402 -33.65 23.61 -1.29
C GLN A 402 -34.74 22.83 -2.05
N PRO A 403 -36.01 23.21 -1.88
CA PRO A 403 -37.17 22.47 -2.40
C PRO A 403 -37.22 22.42 -3.93
#